data_AF-A0AAV4A916-F1
#
_entry.id   AF-A0AAV4A916-F1
#
_cell.length_a   1.000
_cell.length_b   1.000
_cell.length_c   1.000
_cell.angle_alpha   90.00
_cell.angle_beta   90.00
_cell.angle_gamma   90.00
#
_symmetry.space_group_name_H-M   'P 1'
#
loop_
_entity.id
_entity.type
_entity.pdbx_description
1 polymer ?
#
loop_
_entity_poly.entity_id
_entity_poly.type
_entity_poly.pdbx_seq_one_letter_code
_entity_poly.pdbx_strand_id
1 'polypeptide(L)'
;MNITDIDLLLIGKTGTGKSALGNSILKRKVFKSCSSLSSVTEETDYEVSEYEGKTIKEEEKCNKQIDHLLSVVNSLKAHGVRYTDKHFELAREAREKAIVESKEPRIREEIIQATSLILQQLEGVEKNLKGEKRIDTLIQLHTRCVELVENLQGQDKGSGVLHHLEEAVVSVRDVVAESIRIQVEIGAAIKRINATKKKEMQKERQRFEEMLAQQSQKSEEELAKMKEEFVKMRLKIEEKSDKELQDLTLKFFFLMRGRAMASLEQRGAAWGSAGQRGAARGSATSQ
;
A
#
# COMPACT_ATOMS: atom_id res chain seq x y z
N MET A 1 28.48 30.07 -10.73
CA MET A 1 28.65 28.62 -10.47
C MET A 1 30.01 28.26 -11.03
N ASN A 2 30.96 27.86 -10.19
CA ASN A 2 32.26 27.39 -10.65
C ASN A 2 32.07 25.96 -11.14
N ILE A 3 31.79 25.82 -12.44
CA ILE A 3 31.72 24.52 -13.12
C ILE A 3 33.18 24.09 -13.31
N THR A 4 33.70 23.28 -12.40
CA THR A 4 35.10 22.83 -12.47
C THR A 4 35.31 21.71 -13.48
N ASP A 5 34.27 20.92 -13.74
CA ASP A 5 34.32 19.77 -14.65
C ASP A 5 33.06 19.76 -15.54
N ILE A 6 33.24 19.50 -16.85
CA ILE A 6 32.15 19.41 -17.83
C ILE A 6 32.23 18.07 -18.54
N ASP A 7 31.21 17.24 -18.33
CA ASP A 7 31.03 15.99 -19.08
C ASP A 7 30.14 16.23 -20.30
N LEU A 8 30.63 15.88 -21.49
CA LEU A 8 29.89 16.01 -22.74
C LEU A 8 29.67 14.64 -23.38
N LEU A 9 28.41 14.22 -23.45
CA LEU A 9 28.02 12.99 -24.14
C LEU A 9 27.47 13.29 -25.55
N LEU A 10 28.10 12.73 -26.58
CA LEU A 10 27.65 12.84 -27.97
C LEU A 10 26.85 11.60 -28.40
N ILE A 11 25.54 11.73 -28.58
CA ILE A 11 24.64 10.67 -29.05
C ILE A 11 24.03 10.98 -30.43
N GLY A 12 23.72 9.93 -31.20
CA GLY A 12 23.15 10.08 -32.55
C GLY A 12 23.37 8.85 -33.44
N LYS A 13 22.71 8.81 -34.60
CA LYS A 13 22.80 7.70 -35.58
C LYS A 13 24.23 7.51 -36.11
N THR A 14 24.51 6.36 -36.71
CA THR A 14 25.78 6.11 -37.41
C THR A 14 25.96 7.10 -38.56
N GLY A 15 27.20 7.55 -38.78
CA GLY A 15 27.53 8.48 -39.87
C GLY A 15 27.21 9.96 -39.62
N THR A 16 26.60 10.33 -38.48
CA THR A 16 26.27 11.74 -38.16
C THR A 16 27.47 12.58 -37.67
N GLY A 17 28.70 12.05 -37.78
CA GLY A 17 29.92 12.82 -37.48
C GLY A 17 30.25 13.01 -36.00
N LYS A 18 29.71 12.21 -35.08
CA LYS A 18 29.97 12.32 -33.62
C LYS A 18 31.47 12.32 -33.27
N SER A 19 32.21 11.34 -33.77
CA SER A 19 33.66 11.21 -33.53
C SER A 19 34.46 12.38 -34.11
N ALA A 20 34.06 12.87 -35.29
CA ALA A 20 34.67 14.06 -35.90
C ALA A 20 34.39 15.34 -35.09
N LEU A 21 33.18 15.46 -34.54
CA LEU A 21 32.80 16.56 -33.65
C LEU A 21 33.56 16.48 -32.32
N GLY A 22 33.68 15.30 -31.70
CA GLY A 22 34.48 15.10 -30.49
C GLY A 22 35.93 15.53 -30.67
N ASN A 23 36.55 15.16 -31.80
CA ASN A 23 37.90 15.63 -32.16
C ASN A 23 37.99 17.14 -32.35
N SER A 24 36.95 17.75 -32.93
CA SER A 24 36.90 19.21 -33.11
C SER A 24 36.76 19.94 -31.78
N ILE A 25 35.98 19.39 -30.84
CA ILE A 25 35.79 19.92 -29.49
C ILE A 25 37.09 19.80 -28.69
N LEU A 26 37.76 18.64 -28.74
CA LEU A 26 39.04 18.41 -28.07
C LEU A 26 40.23 19.07 -28.78
N LYS A 27 40.05 19.57 -30.02
CA LYS A 27 41.10 20.12 -30.91
C LYS A 27 42.27 19.17 -31.18
N ARG A 28 42.07 17.86 -30.97
CA ARG A 28 43.03 16.79 -31.28
C ARG A 28 42.29 15.60 -31.88
N LYS A 29 42.98 14.80 -32.71
CA LYS A 29 42.41 13.59 -33.31
C LYS A 29 42.56 12.43 -32.33
N VAL A 30 41.52 12.13 -31.58
CA VAL A 30 41.52 11.05 -30.57
C VAL A 30 40.52 9.97 -30.93
N PHE A 31 39.31 10.36 -31.33
CA PHE A 31 38.31 9.43 -31.82
C PHE A 31 38.54 9.09 -33.29
N LYS A 32 38.50 7.82 -33.65
CA LYS A 32 38.59 7.39 -35.06
C LYS A 32 37.36 7.89 -35.83
N SER A 33 37.57 8.75 -36.83
CA SER A 33 36.51 9.28 -37.69
C SER A 33 36.82 9.00 -39.16
N CYS A 34 36.03 8.12 -39.80
CA CYS A 34 36.11 7.83 -41.23
C CYS A 34 34.71 7.89 -41.85
N SER A 35 34.61 8.30 -43.12
CA SER A 35 33.37 8.23 -43.89
C SER A 35 33.12 6.78 -44.33
N SER A 36 32.29 6.05 -43.59
CA SER A 36 31.87 4.69 -43.94
C SER A 36 30.36 4.53 -43.74
N LEU A 37 29.77 3.59 -44.48
CA LEU A 37 28.37 3.17 -44.33
C LEU A 37 28.17 2.25 -43.10
N SER A 38 29.23 1.59 -42.65
CA SER A 38 29.28 0.80 -41.42
C SER A 38 29.70 1.65 -40.22
N SER A 39 29.37 1.21 -38.99
CA SER A 39 29.81 1.90 -37.77
C SER A 39 31.32 1.78 -37.63
N VAL A 40 32.00 2.92 -37.46
CA VAL A 40 33.45 2.98 -37.19
C VAL A 40 33.74 2.84 -35.69
N THR A 41 32.75 3.17 -34.87
CA THR A 41 32.81 3.12 -33.41
C THR A 41 31.79 2.07 -32.97
N GLU A 42 32.28 0.92 -32.51
CA GLU A 42 31.45 -0.22 -32.09
C GLU A 42 31.21 -0.21 -30.57
N GLU A 43 32.12 0.38 -29.80
CA GLU A 43 32.07 0.50 -28.34
C GLU A 43 32.10 1.96 -27.88
N THR A 44 31.62 2.24 -26.66
CA THR A 44 31.64 3.60 -26.10
C THR A 44 33.08 3.99 -25.74
N ASP A 45 33.53 5.11 -26.29
CA ASP A 45 34.87 5.65 -26.10
C ASP A 45 34.77 7.01 -25.37
N TYR A 46 35.69 7.29 -24.46
CA TYR A 46 35.69 8.52 -23.67
C TYR A 46 37.11 9.07 -23.54
N GLU A 47 37.22 10.39 -23.53
CA GLU A 47 38.49 11.08 -23.43
C GLU A 47 38.36 12.33 -22.58
N VAL A 48 39.38 12.57 -21.77
CA VAL A 48 39.47 13.73 -20.89
C VAL A 48 40.56 14.64 -21.45
N SER A 49 40.33 15.94 -21.40
CA SER A 49 41.38 16.91 -21.67
C SER A 49 41.46 17.85 -20.49
N GLU A 50 42.55 17.78 -19.75
CA GLU A 50 42.94 18.88 -18.88
C GLU A 50 43.35 20.05 -19.75
N TYR A 51 42.84 21.24 -19.46
CA TYR A 51 43.27 22.47 -20.10
C TYR A 51 44.18 23.19 -19.11
N GLU A 52 45.50 23.10 -19.32
CA GLU A 52 46.50 23.61 -18.37
C GLU A 52 46.36 25.12 -18.08
N GLY A 53 46.38 25.47 -16.78
CA GLY A 53 46.67 26.82 -16.26
C GLY A 53 45.74 27.28 -15.12
N LYS A 54 46.22 27.27 -13.86
CA LYS A 54 45.54 27.85 -12.68
C LYS A 54 46.13 29.21 -12.31
N THR A 55 45.45 30.27 -12.70
CA THR A 55 45.63 31.66 -12.22
C THR A 55 44.32 32.43 -12.39
N ILE A 56 44.05 33.45 -11.57
CA ILE A 56 42.76 34.18 -11.53
C ILE A 56 42.36 34.83 -12.88
N LYS A 57 43.33 35.14 -13.77
CA LYS A 57 43.04 35.58 -15.17
C LYS A 57 42.47 34.47 -16.06
N GLU A 58 42.57 33.22 -15.64
CA GLU A 58 42.22 32.02 -16.40
C GLU A 58 40.83 31.51 -16.04
N GLU A 59 40.23 31.93 -14.93
CA GLU A 59 38.81 31.68 -14.64
C GLU A 59 37.92 32.44 -15.65
N GLU A 60 38.28 33.69 -15.99
CA GLU A 60 37.67 34.39 -17.13
C GLU A 60 37.94 33.72 -18.48
N LYS A 61 39.12 33.10 -18.65
CA LYS A 61 39.49 32.40 -19.90
C LYS A 61 38.71 31.10 -20.06
N CYS A 62 38.58 30.33 -18.98
CA CYS A 62 37.78 29.12 -18.88
C CYS A 62 36.30 29.45 -19.12
N ASN A 63 35.77 30.50 -18.48
CA ASN A 63 34.41 30.99 -18.74
C ASN A 63 34.22 31.43 -20.20
N LYS A 64 35.16 32.19 -20.80
CA LYS A 64 35.12 32.55 -22.23
C LYS A 64 35.18 31.33 -23.15
N GLN A 65 35.87 30.26 -22.75
CA GLN A 65 35.98 29.02 -23.51
C GLN A 65 34.73 28.16 -23.39
N ILE A 66 34.13 28.08 -22.20
CA ILE A 66 32.81 27.47 -21.98
C ILE A 66 31.77 28.25 -22.77
N ASP A 67 31.78 29.57 -22.73
CA ASP A 67 30.89 30.43 -23.52
C ASP A 67 31.12 30.25 -25.02
N HIS A 68 32.36 30.07 -25.46
CA HIS A 68 32.67 29.77 -26.86
C HIS A 68 32.18 28.38 -27.26
N LEU A 69 32.38 27.35 -26.43
CA LEU A 69 31.87 26.00 -26.68
C LEU A 69 30.34 26.00 -26.72
N LEU A 70 29.69 26.64 -25.74
CA LEU A 70 28.25 26.84 -25.71
C LEU A 70 27.78 27.66 -26.92
N SER A 71 28.54 28.64 -27.39
CA SER A 71 28.24 29.41 -28.62
C SER A 71 28.38 28.58 -29.88
N VAL A 72 29.39 27.70 -29.97
CA VAL A 72 29.52 26.74 -31.07
C VAL A 72 28.35 25.77 -31.05
N VAL A 73 28.02 25.17 -29.89
CA VAL A 73 26.84 24.29 -29.72
C VAL A 73 25.55 25.05 -30.04
N ASN A 74 25.32 26.23 -29.43
CA ASN A 74 24.68 27.47 -29.95
C ASN A 74 24.33 27.46 -31.44
N SER A 75 25.38 27.57 -32.25
CA SER A 75 25.35 27.80 -33.68
C SER A 75 25.10 26.54 -34.51
N LEU A 76 25.21 25.34 -33.93
CA LEU A 76 24.88 24.10 -34.62
C LEU A 76 23.38 24.12 -34.97
N LYS A 77 23.07 24.15 -36.27
CA LYS A 77 21.71 24.04 -36.79
C LYS A 77 21.15 22.68 -36.41
N ALA A 78 20.50 22.59 -35.26
CA ALA A 78 19.84 21.38 -34.84
C ALA A 78 18.57 21.20 -35.69
N HIS A 79 18.53 20.14 -36.50
CA HIS A 79 17.25 19.53 -36.85
C HIS A 79 16.77 18.74 -35.62
N GLY A 80 16.38 19.43 -34.54
CA GLY A 80 15.94 18.80 -33.29
C GLY A 80 16.03 19.67 -32.04
N VAL A 81 15.54 19.14 -30.92
CA VAL A 81 15.60 19.75 -29.58
C VAL A 81 16.89 19.31 -28.88
N ARG A 82 17.49 20.20 -28.10
CA ARG A 82 18.69 19.88 -27.31
C ARG A 82 18.30 19.07 -26.08
N TYR A 83 19.02 17.99 -25.86
CA TYR A 83 18.92 17.27 -24.59
C TYR A 83 19.51 18.13 -23.48
N THR A 84 18.83 18.12 -22.35
CA THR A 84 19.23 18.75 -21.10
C THR A 84 19.07 17.69 -20.01
N ASP A 85 19.61 17.94 -18.82
CA ASP A 85 19.47 17.02 -17.68
C ASP A 85 18.00 16.68 -17.39
N LYS A 86 17.08 17.63 -17.63
CA LYS A 86 15.64 17.39 -17.54
C LYS A 86 15.14 16.29 -18.48
N HIS A 87 15.70 16.17 -19.68
CA HIS A 87 15.34 15.10 -20.61
C HIS A 87 15.87 13.74 -20.14
N PHE A 88 17.07 13.72 -19.54
CA PHE A 88 17.62 12.50 -18.94
C PHE A 88 16.81 12.05 -17.72
N GLU A 89 16.35 13.00 -16.91
CA GLU A 89 15.48 12.75 -15.76
C GLU A 89 14.13 12.19 -16.20
N LEU A 90 13.45 12.84 -17.15
CA LEU A 90 12.20 12.32 -17.71
C LEU A 90 12.38 10.94 -18.34
N ALA A 91 13.50 10.70 -19.02
CA ALA A 91 13.82 9.39 -19.58
C ALA A 91 14.10 8.34 -18.49
N ARG A 92 14.69 8.75 -17.35
CA ARG A 92 14.89 7.88 -16.18
C ARG A 92 13.54 7.51 -15.57
N GLU A 93 12.70 8.48 -15.27
CA GLU A 93 11.34 8.26 -14.74
C GLU A 93 10.53 7.35 -15.67
N ALA A 94 10.54 7.60 -16.99
CA ALA A 94 9.83 6.77 -17.96
C ALA A 94 10.37 5.34 -18.02
N ARG A 95 11.70 5.15 -17.92
CA ARG A 95 12.31 3.81 -17.88
C ARG A 95 11.93 3.07 -16.60
N GLU A 96 12.03 3.72 -15.45
CA GLU A 96 11.67 3.14 -14.15
C GLU A 96 10.21 2.73 -14.13
N LYS A 97 9.31 3.60 -14.62
CA LYS A 97 7.90 3.29 -14.79
C LYS A 97 7.66 2.08 -15.71
N ALA A 98 8.30 2.04 -16.88
CA ALA A 98 8.16 0.91 -17.82
C ALA A 98 8.63 -0.43 -17.22
N ILE A 99 9.67 -0.39 -16.38
CA ILE A 99 10.14 -1.57 -15.64
C ILE A 99 9.05 -2.05 -14.67
N VAL A 100 8.43 -1.15 -13.92
CA VAL A 100 7.34 -1.50 -13.00
C VAL A 100 6.11 -2.01 -13.77
N GLU A 101 5.71 -1.34 -14.86
CA GLU A 101 4.61 -1.77 -15.73
C GLU A 101 4.83 -3.18 -16.29
N SER A 102 6.05 -3.53 -16.67
CA SER A 102 6.37 -4.89 -17.16
C SER A 102 6.21 -5.97 -16.09
N LYS A 103 6.31 -5.61 -14.81
CA LYS A 103 6.19 -6.52 -13.65
C LYS A 103 4.78 -6.51 -13.05
N GLU A 104 3.98 -5.47 -13.28
CA GLU A 104 2.64 -5.31 -12.71
C GLU A 104 1.76 -6.55 -12.87
N PRO A 105 1.70 -7.24 -14.03
CA PRO A 105 0.78 -8.37 -14.19
C PRO A 105 1.08 -9.51 -13.21
N ARG A 106 2.36 -9.79 -12.99
CA ARG A 106 2.80 -10.82 -12.04
C ARG A 106 2.54 -10.37 -10.60
N ILE A 107 2.88 -9.12 -10.26
CA ILE A 107 2.63 -8.56 -8.92
C ILE A 107 1.14 -8.60 -8.61
N ARG A 108 0.30 -8.20 -9.56
CA ARG A 108 -1.16 -8.26 -9.47
C ARG A 108 -1.65 -9.66 -9.14
N GLU A 109 -1.15 -10.69 -9.83
CA GLU A 109 -1.55 -12.07 -9.55
C GLU A 109 -1.17 -12.49 -8.12
N GLU A 110 0.06 -12.20 -7.69
CA GLU A 110 0.54 -12.47 -6.33
C GLU A 110 -0.34 -11.75 -5.26
N ILE A 111 -0.70 -10.49 -5.50
CA ILE A 111 -1.55 -9.70 -4.60
C ILE A 111 -2.99 -10.22 -4.56
N ILE A 112 -3.57 -10.59 -5.70
CA ILE A 112 -4.92 -11.17 -5.77
C ILE A 112 -4.98 -12.47 -4.97
N GLN A 113 -3.97 -13.33 -5.11
CA GLN A 113 -3.89 -14.57 -4.35
C GLN A 113 -3.76 -14.29 -2.84
N ALA A 114 -2.85 -13.39 -2.46
CA ALA A 114 -2.63 -13.05 -1.06
C ALA A 114 -3.88 -12.44 -0.40
N THR A 115 -4.54 -11.51 -1.07
CA THR A 115 -5.79 -10.89 -0.58
C THR A 115 -6.94 -11.90 -0.52
N SER A 116 -7.06 -12.80 -1.49
CA SER A 116 -8.07 -13.87 -1.47
C SER A 116 -7.89 -14.79 -0.27
N LEU A 117 -6.64 -15.17 0.04
CA LEU A 117 -6.34 -15.98 1.22
C LEU A 117 -6.69 -15.26 2.52
N ILE A 118 -6.39 -13.96 2.63
CA ILE A 118 -6.74 -13.14 3.80
C ILE A 118 -8.26 -13.08 3.99
N LEU A 119 -9.01 -12.85 2.91
CA LEU A 119 -10.47 -12.81 2.95
C LEU A 119 -11.06 -14.18 3.34
N GLN A 120 -10.52 -15.27 2.81
CA GLN A 120 -10.94 -16.63 3.19
C GLN A 120 -10.68 -16.91 4.68
N GLN A 121 -9.53 -16.49 5.20
CA GLN A 121 -9.19 -16.63 6.62
C GLN A 121 -10.09 -15.75 7.50
N LEU A 122 -10.42 -14.54 7.06
CA LEU A 122 -11.34 -13.65 7.74
C LEU A 122 -12.75 -14.26 7.84
N GLU A 123 -13.29 -14.83 6.76
CA GLU A 123 -14.58 -15.52 6.80
C GLU A 123 -14.59 -16.71 7.76
N GLY A 124 -13.49 -17.48 7.80
CA GLY A 124 -13.34 -18.61 8.73
C GLY A 124 -13.36 -18.16 10.19
N VAL A 125 -12.78 -16.99 10.46
CA VAL A 125 -12.79 -16.33 11.77
C VAL A 125 -14.19 -15.81 12.12
N GLU A 126 -14.94 -15.27 11.16
CA GLU A 126 -16.31 -14.79 11.37
C GLU A 126 -17.32 -15.88 11.71
N LYS A 127 -17.18 -17.07 11.12
CA LYS A 127 -18.06 -18.21 11.36
C LYS A 127 -17.89 -18.82 12.78
N ASN A 128 -16.75 -18.60 13.44
CA ASN A 128 -16.41 -19.17 14.74
C ASN A 128 -16.41 -18.12 15.85
N LEU A 129 -17.60 -17.84 16.42
CA LEU A 129 -17.84 -16.75 17.39
C LEU A 129 -17.24 -16.93 18.80
N LYS A 130 -16.55 -18.04 19.10
CA LYS A 130 -16.11 -18.35 20.48
C LYS A 130 -14.58 -18.55 20.55
N GLY A 131 -13.86 -17.60 21.13
CA GLY A 131 -12.46 -17.82 21.56
C GLY A 131 -11.59 -16.57 21.65
N GLU A 132 -10.75 -16.49 22.69
CA GLU A 132 -9.75 -15.43 22.89
C GLU A 132 -8.67 -15.42 21.80
N LYS A 133 -8.34 -16.59 21.23
CA LYS A 133 -7.35 -16.75 20.14
C LYS A 133 -7.73 -16.07 18.81
N ARG A 134 -8.97 -15.56 18.71
CA ARG A 134 -9.51 -14.94 17.50
C ARG A 134 -8.87 -13.58 17.20
N ILE A 135 -8.66 -12.78 18.24
CA ILE A 135 -8.09 -11.44 18.10
C ILE A 135 -6.65 -11.56 17.59
N ASP A 136 -5.89 -12.53 18.08
CA ASP A 136 -4.51 -12.78 17.62
C ASP A 136 -4.48 -13.12 16.13
N THR A 137 -5.39 -13.98 15.65
CA THR A 137 -5.49 -14.29 14.21
C THR A 137 -5.85 -13.05 13.39
N LEU A 138 -6.81 -12.22 13.84
CA LEU A 138 -7.15 -10.98 13.13
C LEU A 138 -5.99 -9.99 13.10
N ILE A 139 -5.22 -9.88 14.19
CA ILE A 139 -4.00 -9.05 14.25
C ILE A 139 -2.96 -9.57 13.26
N GLN A 140 -2.77 -10.89 13.16
CA GLN A 140 -1.87 -11.49 12.18
C GLN A 140 -2.32 -11.17 10.74
N LEU A 141 -3.62 -11.28 10.44
CA LEU A 141 -4.16 -10.91 9.13
C LEU A 141 -3.94 -9.42 8.83
N HIS A 142 -4.18 -8.56 9.81
CA HIS A 142 -3.94 -7.12 9.65
C HIS A 142 -2.46 -6.82 9.39
N THR A 143 -1.56 -7.45 10.14
CA THR A 143 -0.11 -7.30 9.97
C THR A 143 0.31 -7.72 8.56
N ARG A 144 -0.21 -8.85 8.06
CA ARG A 144 0.03 -9.30 6.70
C ARG A 144 -0.45 -8.29 5.64
N CYS A 145 -1.59 -7.62 5.85
CA CYS A 145 -2.02 -6.55 4.95
C CYS A 145 -1.06 -5.35 4.97
N VAL A 146 -0.56 -4.95 6.13
CA VAL A 146 0.42 -3.86 6.27
C VAL A 146 1.70 -4.20 5.51
N GLU A 147 2.24 -5.39 5.72
CA GLU A 147 3.45 -5.88 5.01
C GLU A 147 3.25 -5.89 3.49
N LEU A 148 2.06 -6.30 3.00
CA LEU A 148 1.76 -6.27 1.56
C LEU A 148 1.75 -4.84 0.99
N VAL A 149 1.20 -3.87 1.72
CA VAL A 149 1.20 -2.45 1.32
C VAL A 149 2.63 -1.91 1.28
N GLU A 150 3.43 -2.16 2.31
CA GLU A 150 4.83 -1.73 2.37
C GLU A 150 5.66 -2.34 1.23
N ASN A 151 5.44 -3.62 0.91
CA ASN A 151 6.08 -4.28 -0.21
C ASN A 151 5.69 -3.64 -1.55
N LEU A 152 4.42 -3.29 -1.75
CA LEU A 152 3.95 -2.62 -2.97
C LEU A 152 4.55 -1.21 -3.10
N GLN A 153 4.57 -0.42 -2.03
CA GLN A 153 5.18 0.91 -2.02
C GLN A 153 6.68 0.84 -2.33
N GLY A 154 7.38 -0.15 -1.76
CA GLY A 154 8.81 -0.37 -2.03
C GLY A 154 9.10 -0.78 -3.48
N GLN A 155 8.18 -1.50 -4.13
CA GLN A 155 8.31 -1.89 -5.54
C GLN A 155 7.90 -0.78 -6.51
N ASP A 156 6.91 0.04 -6.16
CA ASP A 156 6.40 1.11 -7.00
C ASP A 156 7.40 2.26 -7.16
N LYS A 157 8.19 2.55 -6.11
CA LYS A 157 9.22 3.61 -6.10
C LYS A 157 8.72 4.99 -6.58
N GLY A 158 7.43 5.27 -6.40
CA GLY A 158 6.81 6.53 -6.83
C GLY A 158 6.37 6.57 -8.29
N SER A 159 6.37 5.42 -9.00
CA SER A 159 5.89 5.33 -10.38
C SER A 159 4.38 5.52 -10.51
N GLY A 160 3.63 5.25 -9.44
CA GLY A 160 2.17 5.29 -9.38
C GLY A 160 1.48 4.13 -10.10
N VAL A 161 2.24 3.19 -10.66
CA VAL A 161 1.71 2.07 -11.45
C VAL A 161 1.00 1.05 -10.56
N LEU A 162 1.47 0.84 -9.32
CA LEU A 162 0.90 -0.16 -8.42
C LEU A 162 -0.18 0.39 -7.48
N HIS A 163 -0.54 1.67 -7.62
CA HIS A 163 -1.43 2.36 -6.67
C HIS A 163 -2.82 1.71 -6.58
N HIS A 164 -3.38 1.19 -7.67
CA HIS A 164 -4.67 0.48 -7.62
C HIS A 164 -4.59 -0.84 -6.85
N LEU A 165 -3.45 -1.52 -6.86
CA LEU A 165 -3.23 -2.74 -6.07
C LEU A 165 -3.08 -2.37 -4.60
N GLU A 166 -2.33 -1.32 -4.30
CA GLU A 166 -2.19 -0.77 -2.95
C GLU A 166 -3.56 -0.42 -2.35
N GLU A 167 -4.38 0.32 -3.09
CA GLU A 167 -5.73 0.71 -2.67
C GLU A 167 -6.62 -0.51 -2.39
N ALA A 168 -6.51 -1.56 -3.21
CA ALA A 168 -7.23 -2.81 -2.98
C ALA A 168 -6.80 -3.51 -1.68
N VAL A 169 -5.49 -3.59 -1.39
CA VAL A 169 -4.97 -4.19 -0.16
C VAL A 169 -5.34 -3.35 1.07
N VAL A 170 -5.23 -2.01 0.98
CA VAL A 170 -5.67 -1.07 2.01
C VAL A 170 -7.14 -1.29 2.35
N SER A 171 -7.97 -1.45 1.32
CA SER A 171 -9.40 -1.70 1.51
C SER A 171 -9.67 -3.04 2.21
N VAL A 172 -8.82 -4.06 2.04
CA VAL A 172 -8.91 -5.33 2.78
C VAL A 172 -8.42 -5.15 4.22
N ARG A 173 -7.30 -4.45 4.43
CA ARG A 173 -6.77 -4.10 5.76
C ARG A 173 -7.83 -3.42 6.60
N ASP A 174 -8.55 -2.46 6.05
CA ASP A 174 -9.54 -1.67 6.79
C ASP A 174 -10.73 -2.54 7.24
N VAL A 175 -11.14 -3.54 6.43
CA VAL A 175 -12.15 -4.54 6.84
C VAL A 175 -11.63 -5.38 8.02
N VAL A 176 -10.38 -5.83 7.98
CA VAL A 176 -9.78 -6.60 9.07
C VAL A 176 -9.64 -5.74 10.33
N ALA A 177 -9.18 -4.49 10.20
CA ALA A 177 -9.04 -3.55 11.30
C ALA A 177 -10.39 -3.27 12.00
N GLU A 178 -11.44 -3.05 11.21
CA GLU A 178 -12.78 -2.89 11.73
C GLU A 178 -13.22 -4.17 12.46
N SER A 179 -12.95 -5.36 11.90
CA SER A 179 -13.25 -6.64 12.56
C SER A 179 -12.53 -6.80 13.91
N ILE A 180 -11.30 -6.31 14.05
CA ILE A 180 -10.58 -6.30 15.34
C ILE A 180 -11.30 -5.41 16.34
N ARG A 181 -11.56 -4.14 15.96
CA ARG A 181 -12.19 -3.15 16.83
C ARG A 181 -13.49 -3.68 17.44
N ILE A 182 -14.31 -4.23 16.57
CA ILE A 182 -15.61 -4.79 16.88
C ILE A 182 -15.51 -5.97 17.86
N GLN A 183 -14.52 -6.88 17.69
CA GLN A 183 -14.31 -8.01 18.61
C GLN A 183 -13.89 -7.53 19.99
N VAL A 184 -13.06 -6.47 20.05
CA VAL A 184 -12.67 -5.84 21.31
C VAL A 184 -13.89 -5.23 22.02
N GLU A 185 -14.76 -4.54 21.29
CA GLU A 185 -16.01 -3.96 21.83
C GLU A 185 -16.95 -5.04 22.39
N ILE A 186 -17.14 -6.15 21.66
CA ILE A 186 -17.93 -7.30 22.14
C ILE A 186 -17.31 -7.89 23.40
N GLY A 187 -16.00 -8.15 23.40
CA GLY A 187 -15.30 -8.71 24.55
C GLY A 187 -15.46 -7.84 25.80
N ALA A 188 -15.39 -6.51 25.64
CA ALA A 188 -15.65 -5.57 26.72
C ALA A 188 -17.11 -5.61 27.21
N ALA A 189 -18.08 -5.69 26.29
CA ALA A 189 -19.49 -5.77 26.63
C ALA A 189 -19.85 -7.07 27.36
N ILE A 190 -19.34 -8.22 26.90
CA ILE A 190 -19.52 -9.52 27.58
C ILE A 190 -18.97 -9.46 29.01
N LYS A 191 -17.77 -8.87 29.21
CA LYS A 191 -17.19 -8.67 30.55
C LYS A 191 -18.09 -7.83 31.45
N ARG A 192 -18.70 -6.75 30.92
CA ARG A 192 -19.64 -5.90 31.67
C ARG A 192 -20.91 -6.66 32.06
N ILE A 193 -21.54 -7.37 31.14
CA ILE A 193 -22.75 -8.16 31.38
C ILE A 193 -22.48 -9.21 32.47
N ASN A 194 -21.38 -9.95 32.35
CA ASN A 194 -21.00 -10.96 33.35
C ASN A 194 -20.69 -10.35 34.72
N ALA A 195 -20.07 -9.16 34.77
CA ALA A 195 -19.82 -8.45 36.02
C ALA A 195 -21.13 -7.97 36.68
N THR A 196 -22.09 -7.47 35.90
CA THR A 196 -23.42 -7.07 36.39
C THR A 196 -24.18 -8.28 36.92
N LYS A 197 -24.23 -9.37 36.16
CA LYS A 197 -24.83 -10.66 36.58
C LYS A 197 -24.24 -11.13 37.91
N LYS A 198 -22.90 -11.10 38.05
CA LYS A 198 -22.21 -11.50 39.28
C LYS A 198 -22.58 -10.61 40.47
N LYS A 199 -22.66 -9.29 40.27
CA LYS A 199 -23.07 -8.32 41.31
C LYS A 199 -24.52 -8.51 41.74
N GLU A 200 -25.45 -8.70 40.80
CA GLU A 200 -26.86 -8.97 41.11
C GLU A 200 -27.02 -10.28 41.87
N MET A 201 -26.37 -11.36 41.42
CA MET A 201 -26.38 -12.65 42.14
C MET A 201 -25.79 -12.54 43.56
N GLN A 202 -24.73 -11.75 43.75
CA GLN A 202 -24.16 -11.52 45.09
C GLN A 202 -25.12 -10.75 45.99
N LYS A 203 -25.75 -9.68 45.49
CA LYS A 203 -26.74 -8.90 46.26
C LYS A 203 -27.93 -9.76 46.68
N GLU A 204 -28.45 -10.58 45.77
CA GLU A 204 -29.57 -11.47 46.09
C GLU A 204 -29.17 -12.57 47.08
N ARG A 205 -27.96 -13.12 46.96
CA ARG A 205 -27.45 -14.09 47.95
C ARG A 205 -27.33 -13.46 49.34
N GLN A 206 -26.83 -12.23 49.44
CA GLN A 206 -26.74 -11.50 50.71
C GLN A 206 -28.12 -11.25 51.32
N ARG A 207 -29.09 -10.76 50.52
CA ARG A 207 -30.48 -10.56 50.96
C ARG A 207 -31.13 -11.85 51.48
N PHE A 208 -30.87 -12.97 50.80
CA PHE A 208 -31.37 -14.27 51.22
C PHE A 208 -30.73 -14.75 52.52
N GLU A 209 -29.41 -14.57 52.68
CA GLU A 209 -28.69 -14.87 53.92
C GLU A 209 -29.18 -14.01 55.10
N GLU A 210 -29.43 -12.71 54.87
CA GLU A 210 -30.01 -11.79 55.87
C GLU A 210 -31.44 -12.19 56.27
N MET A 211 -32.29 -12.55 55.29
CA MET A 211 -33.64 -13.04 55.57
C MET A 211 -33.65 -14.32 56.39
N LEU A 212 -32.73 -15.26 56.11
CA LEU A 212 -32.57 -16.49 56.89
C LEU A 212 -32.15 -16.20 58.33
N ALA A 213 -31.25 -15.23 58.54
CA ALA A 213 -30.77 -14.84 59.86
C ALA A 213 -31.88 -14.19 60.72
N GLN A 214 -32.83 -13.48 60.11
CA GLN A 214 -33.92 -12.78 60.82
C GLN A 214 -35.10 -13.69 61.19
N GLN A 215 -35.20 -14.91 60.65
CA GLN A 215 -36.40 -15.75 60.76
C GLN A 215 -36.14 -17.13 61.38
N SER A 216 -35.40 -17.17 62.50
CA SER A 216 -34.99 -18.39 63.23
C SER A 216 -36.12 -19.22 63.87
N GLN A 217 -37.40 -18.85 63.71
CA GLN A 217 -38.57 -19.50 64.32
C GLN A 217 -39.67 -19.95 63.34
N LYS A 218 -39.41 -19.94 62.02
CA LYS A 218 -40.40 -20.33 61.00
C LYS A 218 -40.58 -21.83 60.82
N SER A 219 -41.77 -22.24 60.36
CA SER A 219 -42.07 -23.61 59.98
C SER A 219 -41.24 -24.05 58.75
N GLU A 220 -40.97 -25.35 58.63
CA GLU A 220 -40.22 -25.91 57.49
C GLU A 220 -40.86 -25.56 56.12
N GLU A 221 -42.19 -25.47 56.05
CA GLU A 221 -42.91 -25.09 54.83
C GLU A 221 -42.59 -23.68 54.35
N GLU A 222 -42.48 -22.70 55.25
CA GLU A 222 -42.16 -21.31 54.87
C GLU A 222 -40.72 -21.19 54.38
N LEU A 223 -39.80 -21.95 54.99
CA LEU A 223 -38.40 -22.02 54.57
C LEU A 223 -38.26 -22.66 53.18
N ALA A 224 -39.05 -23.69 52.89
CA ALA A 224 -39.07 -24.35 51.58
C ALA A 224 -39.56 -23.40 50.47
N LYS A 225 -40.67 -22.69 50.70
CA LYS A 225 -41.20 -21.69 49.77
C LYS A 225 -40.18 -20.59 49.45
N MET A 226 -39.48 -20.10 50.47
CA MET A 226 -38.47 -19.05 50.30
C MET A 226 -37.25 -19.51 49.49
N LYS A 227 -36.78 -20.74 49.72
CA LYS A 227 -35.72 -21.36 48.90
C LYS A 227 -36.15 -21.50 47.45
N GLU A 228 -37.41 -21.89 47.20
CA GLU A 228 -37.96 -22.01 45.85
C GLU A 228 -38.02 -20.66 45.13
N GLU A 229 -38.46 -19.59 45.81
CA GLU A 229 -38.45 -18.24 45.25
C GLU A 229 -37.04 -17.76 44.92
N PHE A 230 -36.06 -18.02 45.78
CA PHE A 230 -34.66 -17.68 45.52
C PHE A 230 -34.10 -18.37 44.27
N VAL A 231 -34.44 -19.66 44.08
CA VAL A 231 -34.08 -20.40 42.87
C VAL A 231 -34.74 -19.78 41.63
N LYS A 232 -36.05 -19.48 41.68
CA LYS A 232 -36.77 -18.81 40.57
C LYS A 232 -36.13 -17.46 40.22
N MET A 233 -35.71 -16.69 41.22
CA MET A 233 -35.09 -15.38 41.02
C MET A 233 -33.71 -15.50 40.35
N ARG A 234 -32.89 -16.48 40.78
CA ARG A 234 -31.60 -16.76 40.14
C ARG A 234 -31.75 -17.14 38.67
N LEU A 235 -32.71 -18.02 38.37
CA LEU A 235 -33.00 -18.42 36.99
C LEU A 235 -33.41 -17.22 36.13
N LYS A 236 -34.21 -16.28 36.67
CA LYS A 236 -34.58 -15.04 35.95
C LYS A 236 -33.38 -14.15 35.64
N ILE A 237 -32.45 -13.99 36.59
CA ILE A 237 -31.21 -13.22 36.37
C ILE A 237 -30.35 -13.87 35.29
N GLU A 238 -30.23 -15.19 35.33
CA GLU A 238 -29.49 -15.99 34.35
C GLU A 238 -30.10 -15.85 32.94
N GLU A 239 -31.41 -16.08 32.81
CA GLU A 239 -32.13 -15.97 31.54
C GLU A 239 -32.05 -14.57 30.94
N LYS A 240 -32.13 -13.52 31.78
CA LYS A 240 -31.98 -12.13 31.33
C LYS A 240 -30.59 -11.89 30.75
N SER A 241 -29.54 -12.34 31.45
CA SER A 241 -28.15 -12.17 30.98
C SER A 241 -27.88 -12.92 29.68
N ASP A 242 -28.42 -14.13 29.53
CA ASP A 242 -28.24 -14.94 28.33
C ASP A 242 -28.95 -14.33 27.13
N LYS A 243 -30.16 -13.76 27.32
CA LYS A 243 -30.87 -12.99 26.29
C LYS A 243 -30.10 -11.76 25.84
N GLU A 244 -29.53 -10.99 26.77
CA GLU A 244 -28.69 -9.82 26.45
C GLU A 244 -27.44 -10.22 25.64
N LEU A 245 -26.77 -11.32 26.01
CA LEU A 245 -25.61 -11.83 25.28
C LEU A 245 -25.98 -12.31 23.86
N GLN A 246 -27.13 -12.97 23.71
CA GLN A 246 -27.64 -13.40 22.41
C GLN A 246 -27.98 -12.20 21.51
N ASP A 247 -28.72 -11.21 22.03
CA ASP A 247 -29.08 -9.99 21.29
C ASP A 247 -27.83 -9.22 20.84
N LEU A 248 -26.84 -9.09 21.72
CA LEU A 248 -25.56 -8.46 21.39
C LEU A 248 -24.82 -9.21 20.27
N THR A 249 -24.77 -10.54 20.35
CA THR A 249 -24.11 -11.38 19.33
C THR A 249 -24.85 -11.30 17.98
N LEU A 250 -26.18 -11.27 18.00
CA LEU A 250 -27.03 -11.14 16.81
C LEU A 250 -26.89 -9.78 16.14
N LYS A 251 -27.03 -8.68 16.90
CA LYS A 251 -26.83 -7.31 16.38
C LYS A 251 -25.48 -7.17 15.71
N PHE A 252 -24.48 -7.79 16.32
CA PHE A 252 -23.13 -7.78 15.82
C PHE A 252 -22.97 -8.57 14.51
N PHE A 253 -23.53 -9.78 14.44
CA PHE A 253 -23.56 -10.57 13.21
C PHE A 253 -24.23 -9.81 12.05
N PHE A 254 -25.34 -9.12 12.33
CA PHE A 254 -26.01 -8.27 11.34
C PHE A 254 -25.15 -7.07 10.91
N LEU A 255 -24.44 -6.41 11.83
CA LEU A 255 -23.56 -5.29 11.53
C LEU A 255 -22.42 -5.71 10.58
N MET A 256 -21.80 -6.85 10.85
CA MET A 256 -20.74 -7.41 10.00
C MET A 256 -21.28 -7.77 8.63
N ARG A 257 -22.41 -8.48 8.57
CA ARG A 257 -22.96 -8.97 7.31
C ARG A 257 -23.51 -7.85 6.42
N GLY A 258 -24.15 -6.83 7.03
CA GLY A 258 -24.60 -5.64 6.31
C GLY A 258 -23.45 -4.83 5.71
N ARG A 259 -22.31 -4.76 6.40
CA ARG A 259 -21.12 -4.05 5.91
C ARG A 259 -20.30 -4.85 4.91
N ALA A 260 -20.18 -6.18 5.09
CA ALA A 260 -19.56 -7.07 4.10
C ALA A 260 -20.30 -7.04 2.75
N MET A 261 -21.63 -7.04 2.77
CA MET A 261 -22.46 -6.91 1.57
C MET A 261 -22.26 -5.55 0.88
N ALA A 262 -22.25 -4.46 1.64
CA ALA A 262 -21.97 -3.12 1.09
C ALA A 262 -20.56 -3.01 0.46
N SER A 263 -19.56 -3.65 1.07
CA SER A 263 -18.20 -3.69 0.55
C SER A 263 -18.05 -4.58 -0.70
N LEU A 264 -18.86 -5.64 -0.85
CA LEU A 264 -18.80 -6.53 -2.01
C LEU A 264 -19.61 -6.00 -3.21
N GLU A 265 -20.76 -5.35 -2.98
CA GLU A 265 -21.55 -4.70 -4.04
C GLU A 265 -20.79 -3.54 -4.69
N GLN A 266 -20.06 -2.74 -3.91
CA GLN A 266 -19.20 -1.68 -4.47
C GLN A 266 -18.01 -2.25 -5.27
N ARG A 267 -17.53 -3.46 -4.93
CA ARG A 267 -16.35 -4.08 -5.55
C ARG A 267 -16.64 -4.89 -6.81
N GLY A 268 -17.83 -5.49 -6.94
CA GLY A 268 -18.29 -6.10 -8.20
C GLY A 268 -18.34 -5.09 -9.36
N ALA A 269 -18.66 -3.82 -9.06
CA ALA A 269 -18.67 -2.73 -10.03
C ALA A 269 -17.25 -2.22 -10.40
N ALA A 270 -16.30 -2.23 -9.45
CA ALA A 270 -14.94 -1.74 -9.67
C ALA A 270 -14.06 -2.72 -10.46
N TRP A 271 -14.24 -4.03 -10.27
CA TRP A 271 -13.43 -5.04 -10.95
C TRP A 271 -13.96 -5.38 -12.36
N GLY A 272 -15.27 -5.23 -12.61
CA GLY A 272 -15.88 -5.45 -13.92
C GLY A 272 -15.68 -4.32 -14.95
N SER A 273 -15.35 -3.10 -14.50
CA SER A 273 -15.28 -1.91 -15.37
C SER A 273 -13.87 -1.52 -15.85
N ALA A 274 -12.83 -2.13 -15.31
CA ALA A 274 -11.44 -1.88 -15.73
C ALA A 274 -11.03 -2.67 -16.99
N GLY A 275 -11.75 -3.75 -17.35
CA GLY A 275 -11.43 -4.61 -18.50
C GLY A 275 -11.93 -4.14 -19.87
N GLN A 276 -12.70 -3.05 -19.96
CA GLN A 276 -13.34 -2.61 -21.23
C GLN A 276 -12.78 -1.32 -21.84
N ARG A 277 -11.80 -0.64 -21.21
CA ARG A 277 -11.26 0.64 -21.73
C ARG A 277 -10.00 0.55 -22.61
N GLY A 278 -9.65 -0.65 -23.09
CA GLY A 278 -8.47 -0.88 -23.95
C GLY A 278 -8.72 -1.06 -25.45
N ALA A 279 -9.97 -1.17 -25.91
CA ALA A 279 -10.28 -1.57 -27.30
C ALA A 279 -11.18 -0.57 -28.04
N ALA A 280 -10.81 0.72 -28.08
CA ALA A 280 -11.52 1.70 -28.90
C ALA A 280 -10.65 2.89 -29.30
N ARG A 281 -9.48 2.67 -29.90
CA ARG A 281 -8.80 3.69 -30.73
C ARG A 281 -8.04 3.00 -31.86
N GLY A 282 -8.64 2.95 -33.04
CA GLY A 282 -7.96 2.47 -34.25
C GLY A 282 -8.88 2.17 -35.42
N SER A 283 -9.58 3.17 -35.96
CA SER A 283 -10.00 3.20 -37.39
C SER A 283 -10.79 4.47 -37.71
N ALA A 284 -10.08 5.56 -38.04
CA ALA A 284 -10.69 6.69 -38.77
C ALA A 284 -9.60 7.52 -39.45
N THR A 285 -9.25 7.14 -40.68
CA THR A 285 -8.62 7.88 -41.81
C THR A 285 -7.92 6.81 -42.67
N SER A 286 -8.21 6.63 -43.96
CA SER A 286 -8.26 7.64 -45.02
C SER A 286 -9.19 7.24 -46.17
N GLN A 287 -9.85 8.24 -46.75
CA GLN A 287 -10.05 8.36 -48.19
C GLN A 287 -8.75 8.80 -48.86
#